data_AF-A0A7M3MFC7-F1
#
_entry.id   AF-A0A7M3MFC7-F1
#
_cell.length_a   1.000
_cell.length_b   1.000
_cell.length_c   1.000
_cell.angle_alpha   90.00
_cell.angle_beta   90.00
_cell.angle_gamma   90.00
#
_symmetry.space_group_name_H-M   'P 1'
#
loop_
_entity.id
_entity.type
_entity.pdbx_description
1 polymer ?
#
loop_
_entity_poly.entity_id
_entity_poly.type
_entity_poly.pdbx_seq_one_letter_code
_entity_poly.pdbx_strand_id
1 'polypeptide(L)'
;MNSSTEAESSKQTSEFQKNLEILRQITYFSGLDLEPLKVIAYLASRERLKDGEVLYKQGEQEGQFVFVISGKLIAYREHGTTLAEFGPESYFGFLGLMGKSPHLFTVEAEGESVFLTITRERFFKTLEQFPGIGTRLLVAVSEAVNGWERTALEKENDEPHVGVSLL
;
A
#
# COMPACT_ATOMS: atom_id res chain seq x y z
N MET A 1 26.90 20.06 20.52
CA MET A 1 25.47 19.90 20.16
C MET A 1 25.39 18.91 19.01
N ASN A 2 25.55 17.60 19.24
CA ASN A 2 25.76 16.64 18.12
C ASN A 2 25.12 15.25 18.34
N SER A 3 24.72 14.88 19.56
CA SER A 3 24.22 13.52 19.86
C SER A 3 22.85 13.22 19.23
N SER A 4 21.96 14.21 19.15
CA SER A 4 20.60 14.03 18.62
C SER A 4 20.57 13.92 17.09
N THR A 5 21.43 14.65 16.37
CA THR A 5 21.47 14.68 14.89
C THR A 5 22.07 13.40 14.31
N GLU A 6 23.05 12.79 14.99
CA GLU A 6 23.66 11.52 14.56
C GLU A 6 22.73 10.32 14.77
N ALA A 7 21.97 10.29 15.87
CA ALA A 7 20.99 9.23 16.15
C ALA A 7 19.81 9.24 15.17
N GLU A 8 19.33 10.42 14.79
CA GLU A 8 18.21 10.58 13.86
C GLU A 8 18.61 10.25 12.41
N SER A 9 19.82 10.63 12.00
CA SER A 9 20.42 10.26 10.70
C SER A 9 20.64 8.73 10.58
N SER A 10 21.15 8.10 11.63
CA SER A 10 21.34 6.64 11.69
C SER A 10 20.02 5.88 11.63
N LYS A 11 19.01 6.34 12.38
CA LYS A 11 17.66 5.76 12.38
C LYS A 11 16.98 5.91 11.01
N GLN A 12 17.07 7.09 10.40
CA GLN A 12 16.50 7.34 9.08
C GLN A 12 17.14 6.46 8.00
N THR A 13 18.45 6.27 8.05
CA THR A 13 19.20 5.38 7.14
C THR A 13 18.75 3.92 7.32
N SER A 14 18.54 3.49 8.57
CA SER A 14 18.05 2.14 8.87
C SER A 14 16.62 1.90 8.36
N GLU A 15 15.72 2.86 8.55
CA GLU A 15 14.32 2.72 8.12
C GLU A 15 14.20 2.78 6.59
N PHE A 16 14.98 3.64 5.93
CA PHE A 16 15.08 3.68 4.47
C PHE A 16 15.46 2.30 3.89
N GLN A 17 16.49 1.67 4.44
CA GLN A 17 16.96 0.37 3.96
C GLN A 17 15.89 -0.72 4.13
N LYS A 18 15.20 -0.75 5.28
CA LYS A 18 14.09 -1.68 5.51
C LYS A 18 12.91 -1.43 4.57
N ASN A 19 12.58 -0.17 4.31
CA ASN A 19 11.50 0.18 3.37
C ASN A 19 11.85 -0.28 1.95
N LEU A 20 13.10 -0.09 1.54
CA LEU A 20 13.58 -0.56 0.24
C LEU A 20 13.51 -2.08 0.11
N GLU A 21 13.87 -2.81 1.17
CA GLU A 21 13.76 -4.28 1.21
C GLU A 21 12.31 -4.74 1.07
N ILE A 22 11.37 -4.11 1.79
CA ILE A 22 9.93 -4.38 1.67
C ILE A 22 9.45 -4.13 0.24
N LEU A 23 9.74 -2.96 -0.34
CA LEU A 23 9.29 -2.59 -1.68
C LEU A 23 9.80 -3.53 -2.77
N ARG A 24 10.99 -4.12 -2.59
CA ARG A 24 11.53 -5.10 -3.54
C ARG A 24 10.78 -6.43 -3.57
N GLN A 25 10.03 -6.77 -2.52
CA GLN A 25 9.24 -8.01 -2.45
C GLN A 25 7.82 -7.83 -2.99
N ILE A 26 7.35 -6.59 -3.16
CA ILE A 26 6.01 -6.30 -3.65
C ILE A 26 5.99 -6.45 -5.17
N THR A 27 5.12 -7.32 -5.68
CA THR A 27 5.01 -7.69 -7.10
C THR A 27 4.94 -6.48 -8.03
N TYR A 28 4.19 -5.44 -7.65
CA TYR A 28 4.00 -4.24 -8.49
C TYR A 28 5.24 -3.34 -8.55
N PHE A 29 6.13 -3.44 -7.56
CA PHE A 29 7.35 -2.66 -7.45
C PHE A 29 8.59 -3.45 -7.85
N SER A 30 8.58 -4.78 -7.80
CA SER A 30 9.73 -5.64 -8.09
C SER A 30 10.24 -5.55 -9.54
N GLY A 31 9.41 -5.10 -10.48
CA GLY A 31 9.79 -4.83 -11.88
C GLY A 31 10.46 -3.47 -12.13
N LEU A 32 10.55 -2.63 -11.10
CA LEU A 32 11.20 -1.32 -11.18
C LEU A 32 12.72 -1.43 -10.98
N ASP A 33 13.44 -0.54 -11.67
CA ASP A 33 14.87 -0.40 -11.45
C ASP A 33 15.14 0.16 -10.04
N LEU A 34 16.37 -0.06 -9.54
CA LEU A 34 16.72 0.25 -8.15
C LEU A 34 16.57 1.75 -7.80
N GLU A 35 16.88 2.65 -8.72
CA GLU A 35 16.84 4.10 -8.46
C GLU A 35 15.41 4.63 -8.20
N PRO A 36 14.40 4.31 -9.03
CA PRO A 36 12.99 4.58 -8.70
C PRO A 36 12.58 4.00 -7.34
N LEU A 37 12.97 2.76 -7.04
CA LEU A 37 12.62 2.11 -5.77
C LEU A 37 13.20 2.83 -4.56
N LYS A 38 14.44 3.32 -4.64
CA LYS A 38 15.05 4.14 -3.59
C LYS A 38 14.23 5.41 -3.36
N VAL A 39 13.80 6.09 -4.41
CA VAL A 39 12.99 7.30 -4.26
C VAL A 39 11.64 6.99 -3.60
N ILE A 40 10.98 5.90 -4.01
CA ILE A 40 9.74 5.45 -3.36
C ILE A 40 9.99 5.11 -1.87
N ALA A 41 11.06 4.37 -1.56
CA ALA A 41 11.42 3.99 -0.19
C ALA A 41 11.69 5.20 0.71
N TYR A 42 12.32 6.23 0.15
CA TYR A 42 12.59 7.50 0.83
C TYR A 42 11.31 8.31 1.09
N LEU A 43 10.37 8.27 0.15
CA LEU A 43 9.10 8.99 0.24
C LEU A 43 8.03 8.23 1.04
N ALA A 44 8.23 6.94 1.32
CA ALA A 44 7.31 6.15 2.11
C ALA A 44 7.34 6.56 3.60
N SER A 45 6.18 6.56 4.25
CA SER A 45 6.02 6.84 5.67
C SER A 45 5.67 5.57 6.43
N ARG A 46 6.21 5.40 7.64
CA ARG A 46 5.73 4.39 8.58
C ARG A 46 4.73 5.03 9.52
N GLU A 47 3.55 4.45 9.58
CA GLU A 47 2.43 4.95 10.37
C GLU A 47 1.96 3.88 11.34
N ARG A 48 1.25 4.34 12.37
CA ARG A 48 0.72 3.48 13.43
C ARG A 48 -0.71 3.87 13.72
N LEU A 49 -1.54 2.85 13.88
CA LEU A 49 -2.91 2.97 14.38
C LEU A 49 -3.04 2.15 15.66
N LYS A 50 -3.78 2.70 16.63
CA LYS A 50 -4.27 1.95 17.79
C LYS A 50 -5.50 1.14 17.39
N ASP A 51 -5.87 0.22 18.28
CA ASP A 51 -7.10 -0.56 18.13
C ASP A 51 -8.32 0.34 17.89
N GLY A 52 -9.09 0.03 16.84
CA GLY A 52 -10.27 0.77 16.42
C GLY A 52 -10.01 2.11 15.72
N GLU A 53 -8.76 2.53 15.52
CA GLU A 53 -8.47 3.73 14.72
C GLU A 53 -8.64 3.44 13.22
N VAL A 54 -9.31 4.38 12.53
CA VAL A 54 -9.63 4.29 11.11
C VAL A 54 -8.49 4.87 10.28
N LEU A 55 -8.03 4.09 9.29
CA LEU A 55 -7.03 4.52 8.32
C LEU A 55 -7.63 5.48 7.27
N TYR A 56 -8.77 5.07 6.68
CA TYR A 56 -9.58 5.90 5.79
C TYR A 56 -11.02 5.41 5.78
N LYS A 57 -11.95 6.28 5.42
CA LYS A 57 -13.37 5.95 5.30
C LYS A 57 -13.78 5.74 3.84
N GLN A 58 -14.78 4.89 3.65
CA GLN A 58 -15.46 4.77 2.36
C GLN A 58 -15.91 6.15 1.85
N GLY A 59 -15.64 6.42 0.58
CA GLY A 59 -16.02 7.66 -0.11
C GLY A 59 -14.99 8.79 0.01
N GLU A 60 -13.99 8.68 0.88
CA GLU A 60 -12.87 9.63 0.91
C GLU A 60 -12.04 9.51 -0.37
N GLN A 61 -11.44 10.63 -0.80
CA GLN A 61 -10.69 10.74 -2.05
C GLN A 61 -9.20 10.96 -1.77
N GLU A 62 -8.53 9.97 -1.18
CA GLU A 62 -7.09 10.04 -0.92
C GLU A 62 -6.39 8.69 -1.19
N GLY A 63 -5.96 8.51 -2.44
CA GLY A 63 -5.26 7.30 -2.85
C GLY A 63 -3.93 7.09 -2.09
N GLN A 64 -3.78 5.91 -1.49
CA GLN A 64 -2.54 5.47 -0.86
C GLN A 64 -2.32 3.97 -1.05
N PHE A 65 -1.05 3.59 -1.14
CA PHE A 65 -0.62 2.20 -1.02
C PHE A 65 -0.25 1.92 0.41
N VAL A 66 -0.63 0.74 0.91
CA VAL A 66 -0.37 0.31 2.28
C VAL A 66 0.30 -1.07 2.26
N PHE A 67 1.35 -1.24 3.05
CA PHE A 67 1.95 -2.53 3.36
C PHE A 67 1.96 -2.73 4.89
N VAL A 68 1.39 -3.82 5.38
CA VAL A 68 1.29 -4.09 6.81
C VAL A 68 2.60 -4.69 7.32
N ILE A 69 3.25 -3.97 8.24
CA ILE A 69 4.50 -4.43 8.88
C ILE A 69 4.17 -5.32 10.07
N SER A 70 3.21 -4.91 10.90
CA SER A 70 2.73 -5.67 12.06
C SER A 70 1.31 -5.29 12.42
N GLY A 71 0.57 -6.17 13.09
CA GLY A 71 -0.84 -5.97 13.45
C GLY A 71 -1.78 -6.45 12.35
N LYS A 72 -3.01 -5.94 12.37
CA LYS A 72 -4.08 -6.34 11.45
C LYS A 72 -4.95 -5.15 11.08
N LEU A 73 -5.17 -4.96 9.79
CA LEU A 73 -6.16 -4.02 9.26
C LEU A 73 -7.34 -4.80 8.69
N ILE A 74 -8.56 -4.27 8.82
CA ILE A 74 -9.78 -4.86 8.28
C ILE A 74 -10.50 -3.87 7.37
N ALA A 75 -11.03 -4.34 6.25
CA ALA A 75 -11.83 -3.55 5.31
C ALA A 75 -13.32 -3.91 5.42
N TYR A 76 -14.21 -2.90 5.43
CA TYR A 76 -15.66 -3.09 5.47
C TYR A 76 -16.42 -1.93 4.78
N ARG A 77 -17.67 -2.15 4.35
CA ARG A 77 -18.55 -1.08 3.80
C ARG A 77 -19.65 -0.65 4.76
N GLU A 78 -20.33 -1.62 5.37
CA GLU A 78 -21.31 -1.42 6.42
C GLU A 78 -20.79 -2.05 7.71
N HIS A 79 -20.97 -1.40 8.85
CA HIS A 79 -20.53 -1.95 10.15
C HIS A 79 -21.13 -3.35 10.35
N GLY A 80 -20.28 -4.38 10.32
CA GLY A 80 -20.66 -5.77 10.57
C GLY A 80 -20.27 -6.77 9.47
N THR A 81 -19.94 -6.33 8.25
CA THR A 81 -19.45 -7.23 7.19
C THR A 81 -18.01 -6.90 6.82
N THR A 82 -17.08 -7.69 7.35
CA THR A 82 -15.68 -7.66 6.93
C THR A 82 -15.56 -8.19 5.51
N LEU A 83 -14.96 -7.39 4.64
CA LEU A 83 -14.73 -7.68 3.23
C LEU A 83 -13.35 -8.29 3.00
N ALA A 84 -12.35 -7.84 3.77
CA ALA A 84 -11.00 -8.38 3.74
C ALA A 84 -10.25 -8.09 5.04
N GLU A 85 -9.22 -8.88 5.29
CA GLU A 85 -8.29 -8.74 6.40
C GLU A 85 -6.86 -8.68 5.87
N PHE A 86 -6.04 -7.83 6.48
CA PHE A 86 -4.67 -7.55 6.08
C PHE A 86 -3.74 -7.72 7.28
N GLY A 87 -3.07 -8.88 7.36
CA GLY A 87 -2.03 -9.16 8.35
C GLY A 87 -0.63 -8.77 7.87
N PRO A 88 0.43 -9.09 8.64
CA PRO A 88 1.80 -8.81 8.24
C PRO A 88 2.12 -9.34 6.82
N GLU A 89 2.94 -8.58 6.09
CA GLU A 89 3.34 -8.86 4.69
C GLU A 89 2.26 -8.69 3.62
N SER A 90 1.00 -8.45 4.02
CA SER A 90 -0.05 -8.06 3.09
C SER A 90 0.08 -6.60 2.68
N TYR A 91 -0.41 -6.30 1.48
CA TYR A 91 -0.46 -4.94 0.95
C TYR A 91 -1.71 -4.74 0.08
N PHE A 92 -2.10 -3.48 -0.07
CA PHE A 92 -3.26 -3.09 -0.88
C PHE A 92 -3.18 -1.63 -1.33
N GLY A 93 -4.10 -1.23 -2.19
CA GLY A 93 -4.32 0.16 -2.59
C GLY A 93 -3.37 0.65 -3.69
N PHE A 94 -2.71 -0.26 -4.40
CA PHE A 94 -1.84 0.11 -5.52
C PHE A 94 -2.63 0.83 -6.62
N LEU A 95 -3.84 0.37 -6.94
CA LEU A 95 -4.72 1.07 -7.88
C LEU A 95 -5.12 2.48 -7.39
N GLY A 96 -5.20 2.67 -6.08
CA GLY A 96 -5.43 3.97 -5.44
C GLY A 96 -4.32 4.99 -5.75
N LEU A 97 -3.09 4.53 -5.95
CA LEU A 97 -1.99 5.39 -6.37
C LEU A 97 -2.13 5.88 -7.82
N MET A 98 -2.78 5.13 -8.71
CA MET A 98 -2.86 5.48 -10.13
C MET A 98 -4.15 6.26 -10.46
N GLY A 99 -5.27 5.88 -9.84
CA GLY A 99 -6.58 6.49 -10.07
C GLY A 99 -6.85 7.73 -9.22
N LYS A 100 -8.02 8.34 -9.45
CA LYS A 100 -8.66 9.33 -8.56
C LYS A 100 -10.06 8.83 -8.17
N SER A 101 -10.14 7.57 -7.78
CA SER A 101 -11.40 6.94 -7.38
C SER A 101 -11.58 7.07 -5.86
N PRO A 102 -12.80 7.33 -5.37
CA PRO A 102 -13.08 7.26 -3.94
C PRO A 102 -12.79 5.87 -3.38
N HIS A 103 -12.41 5.78 -2.10
CA HIS A 103 -12.29 4.49 -1.42
C HIS A 103 -13.61 3.74 -1.45
N LEU A 104 -13.58 2.47 -1.86
CA LEU A 104 -14.78 1.64 -1.98
C LEU A 104 -15.25 1.06 -0.64
N PHE A 105 -14.39 1.08 0.38
CA PHE A 105 -14.59 0.53 1.72
C PHE A 105 -13.83 1.40 2.74
N THR A 106 -14.20 1.28 4.00
CA THR A 106 -13.47 1.80 5.15
C THR A 106 -12.40 0.79 5.56
N VAL A 107 -11.24 1.26 6.01
CA VAL A 107 -10.20 0.42 6.61
C VAL A 107 -9.91 0.89 8.03
N GLU A 108 -9.91 -0.02 8.99
CA GLU A 108 -9.58 0.24 10.38
C GLU A 108 -8.61 -0.80 10.95
N ALA A 109 -7.96 -0.47 12.06
CA ALA A 109 -7.07 -1.38 12.75
C ALA A 109 -7.83 -2.28 13.74
N GLU A 110 -7.58 -3.58 13.66
CA GLU A 110 -7.96 -4.58 14.68
C GLU A 110 -6.71 -4.88 15.52
N GLY A 111 -6.58 -4.19 16.65
CA GLY A 111 -5.35 -4.14 17.45
C GLY A 111 -4.30 -3.12 16.96
N GLU A 112 -3.26 -2.89 17.78
CA GLU A 112 -2.16 -1.97 17.41
C GLU A 112 -1.47 -2.45 16.13
N SER A 113 -1.43 -1.56 15.13
CA SER A 113 -0.95 -1.87 13.80
C SER A 113 0.08 -0.87 13.32
N VAL A 114 1.12 -1.36 12.64
CA VAL A 114 2.18 -0.56 12.03
C VAL A 114 2.25 -0.92 10.56
N PHE A 115 2.29 0.08 9.69
CA PHE A 115 2.29 -0.12 8.25
C PHE A 115 3.15 0.93 7.55
N LEU A 116 3.63 0.56 6.37
CA LEU A 116 4.25 1.46 5.42
C LEU A 116 3.17 2.03 4.51
N THR A 117 3.14 3.34 4.32
CA THR A 117 2.25 4.01 3.37
C THR A 117 3.03 4.85 2.37
N ILE A 118 2.50 4.91 1.16
CA ILE A 118 2.92 5.85 0.12
C ILE A 118 1.66 6.56 -0.35
N THR A 119 1.63 7.88 -0.26
CA THR A 119 0.52 8.66 -0.80
C THR A 119 0.64 8.82 -2.30
N ARG A 120 -0.49 8.98 -2.98
CA ARG A 120 -0.54 9.25 -4.43
C ARG A 120 0.36 10.42 -4.83
N GLU A 121 0.34 11.53 -4.08
CA GLU A 121 1.18 12.70 -4.38
C GLU A 121 2.67 12.33 -4.43
N ARG A 122 3.14 11.60 -3.42
CA ARG A 122 4.55 11.18 -3.33
C ARG A 122 4.90 10.16 -4.41
N PHE A 123 3.98 9.26 -4.74
CA PHE A 123 4.18 8.32 -5.84
C PHE A 123 4.33 9.04 -7.18
N PHE A 124 3.47 10.02 -7.48
CA PHE A 124 3.55 10.78 -8.72
C PHE A 124 4.84 11.59 -8.86
N LYS A 125 5.41 12.11 -7.76
CA LYS A 125 6.74 12.73 -7.78
C LYS A 125 7.83 11.77 -8.28
N THR A 126 7.71 10.47 -7.98
CA THR A 126 8.62 9.45 -8.52
C THR A 126 8.38 9.25 -10.02
N LEU A 127 7.13 9.19 -10.47
CA LEU A 127 6.80 9.05 -11.90
C LEU A 127 7.33 10.23 -12.73
N GLU A 128 7.24 11.45 -12.20
CA GLU A 128 7.77 12.66 -12.84
C GLU A 128 9.30 12.60 -12.99
N GLN A 129 9.98 12.08 -11.98
CA GLN A 129 11.45 11.91 -12.00
C GLN A 129 11.90 10.77 -12.91
N PHE A 130 11.10 9.71 -13.03
CA PHE A 130 11.42 8.54 -13.83
C PHE A 130 10.29 8.18 -14.82
N PRO A 131 10.05 8.98 -15.88
CA PRO A 131 8.91 8.78 -16.78
C PRO A 131 8.80 7.39 -17.41
N GLY A 132 9.93 6.70 -17.56
CA GLY A 132 9.99 5.35 -18.14
C GLY A 132 9.36 4.24 -17.29
N ILE A 133 9.05 4.49 -16.01
CA ILE A 133 8.43 3.46 -15.15
C ILE A 133 6.93 3.32 -15.35
N GLY A 134 6.25 4.35 -15.87
CA GLY A 134 4.79 4.34 -16.04
C GLY A 134 4.28 3.15 -16.87
N THR A 135 4.94 2.84 -17.99
CA THR A 135 4.57 1.70 -18.84
C THR A 135 4.76 0.36 -18.11
N ARG A 136 5.81 0.21 -17.30
CA ARG A 136 6.05 -1.03 -16.53
C ARG A 136 4.97 -1.23 -15.47
N LEU A 137 4.58 -0.16 -14.79
CA LEU A 137 3.49 -0.20 -13.81
C LEU A 137 2.15 -0.54 -14.46
N LEU A 138 1.87 0.00 -15.65
CA LEU A 138 0.65 -0.34 -16.40
C LEU A 138 0.58 -1.83 -16.77
N VAL A 139 1.71 -2.42 -17.19
CA VAL A 139 1.80 -3.87 -17.44
C VAL A 139 1.54 -4.65 -16.15
N ALA A 140 2.19 -4.27 -15.04
CA ALA A 140 1.98 -4.93 -13.75
C ALA A 140 0.52 -4.87 -13.28
N VAL A 141 -0.16 -3.74 -13.45
CA VAL A 141 -1.62 -3.62 -13.17
C VAL A 141 -2.43 -4.55 -14.06
N SER A 142 -2.13 -4.59 -15.35
CA SER A 142 -2.87 -5.42 -16.30
C SER A 142 -2.75 -6.91 -15.95
N GLU A 143 -1.54 -7.35 -15.56
CA GLU A 143 -1.31 -8.72 -15.08
C GLU A 143 -2.03 -9.00 -13.75
N ALA A 144 -2.03 -8.03 -12.83
CA ALA A 144 -2.73 -8.13 -11.56
C ALA A 144 -4.25 -8.28 -11.73
N VAL A 145 -4.85 -7.46 -12.60
CA VAL A 145 -6.28 -7.50 -12.92
C VAL A 145 -6.65 -8.84 -13.54
N ASN A 146 -5.84 -9.34 -14.48
CA ASN A 146 -6.06 -10.67 -15.07
C ASN A 146 -5.93 -11.80 -14.03
N GLY A 147 -4.97 -11.70 -13.11
CA GLY A 147 -4.80 -12.67 -12.02
C GLY A 147 -5.99 -12.68 -11.06
N TRP A 148 -6.50 -11.49 -10.71
CA TRP A 148 -7.72 -11.34 -9.93
C TRP A 148 -8.93 -11.94 -10.66
N GLU A 149 -9.12 -11.63 -11.94
CA GLU A 149 -10.26 -12.11 -12.74
C GLU A 149 -10.28 -13.65 -12.79
N ARG A 150 -9.13 -14.28 -13.02
CA ARG A 150 -9.01 -15.75 -12.98
C ARG A 150 -9.44 -16.33 -11.63
N THR A 151 -8.98 -15.73 -10.54
CA THR A 151 -9.32 -16.17 -9.18
C THR A 151 -10.82 -15.97 -8.90
N ALA A 152 -11.40 -14.87 -9.38
CA ALA A 152 -12.82 -14.59 -9.22
C ALA A 152 -13.70 -15.57 -10.00
N LEU A 153 -13.29 -16.02 -11.19
CA LEU A 153 -14.00 -17.03 -11.97
C LEU A 153 -13.95 -18.45 -11.36
N GLU A 154 -12.93 -18.74 -10.54
CA GLU A 154 -12.76 -20.03 -9.88
C GLU A 154 -13.54 -20.16 -8.56
N LYS A 155 -13.94 -19.05 -7.93
CA LYS A 155 -14.71 -19.04 -6.68
C LYS A 155 -16.22 -19.08 -6.97
N GLU A 156 -16.94 -20.01 -6.36
CA GLU A 156 -18.41 -20.05 -6.44
C GLU A 156 -19.04 -18.83 -5.72
N ASN A 157 -19.85 -18.10 -6.49
CA ASN A 157 -20.61 -16.85 -6.32
C ASN A 157 -21.18 -16.35 -4.97
N ASP A 158 -20.87 -16.90 -3.78
CA ASP A 158 -21.58 -16.49 -2.54
C ASP A 158 -20.73 -15.79 -1.46
N GLU A 159 -19.42 -15.57 -1.66
CA GLU A 159 -18.61 -14.78 -0.72
C GLU A 159 -18.54 -13.29 -1.10
N PRO A 160 -18.62 -12.36 -0.15
CA PRO A 160 -18.41 -10.94 -0.42
C PRO A 160 -16.99 -10.72 -0.96
N HIS A 161 -16.90 -10.44 -2.25
CA HIS A 161 -15.62 -10.21 -2.91
C HIS A 161 -15.28 -8.73 -2.92
N VAL A 162 -14.10 -8.42 -2.42
CA VAL A 162 -13.48 -7.13 -2.71
C VAL A 162 -12.97 -7.22 -4.15
N GLY A 163 -13.46 -6.35 -5.01
CA GLY A 163 -13.04 -6.32 -6.41
C GLY A 163 -11.54 -6.03 -6.57
N VAL A 164 -11.11 -5.74 -7.80
CA VAL A 164 -9.72 -5.33 -8.09
C VAL A 164 -9.21 -4.15 -7.26
N SER A 165 -10.07 -3.44 -6.53
CA SER A 165 -9.72 -2.35 -5.60
C SER A 165 -8.73 -2.71 -4.48
N LEU A 166 -8.49 -3.99 -4.19
CA LEU A 166 -7.43 -4.41 -3.26
C LEU A 166 -6.07 -4.61 -3.91
N LEU A 167 -6.00 -4.67 -5.24
CA LEU A 167 -4.73 -4.67 -5.95
C LEU A 167 -4.03 -3.33 -5.66
#